data_AF-A0A4D7JM89-F1
#
_entry.id   AF-A0A4D7JM89-F1
#
_cell.length_a   1.000
_cell.length_b   1.000
_cell.length_c   1.000
_cell.angle_alpha   90.00
_cell.angle_beta   90.00
_cell.angle_gamma   90.00
#
_symmetry.space_group_name_H-M   'P 1'
#
loop_
_entity.id
_entity.type
_entity.pdbx_description
1 polymer ?
#
loop_
_entity_poly.entity_id
_entity_poly.type
_entity_poly.pdbx_seq_one_letter_code
_entity_poly.pdbx_strand_id
1 'polypeptide(L)'
;MKNKKIFIPLFILVALIQLYIPAKMIMEQEKILDEGQTFKFKTQPIDPTDPFRGKYIVLNYEANSVVIDTSKQWNYGDEIYVTLSQNKEGFTEPVDVFKDKPETLEPFIIARIGGIHDYEKPPTLRIEYPFDRYYMEESMAPVAETVHRESQRDSLVESYSVIKILNGEAVLEDVIVGNKSIKEIVKERQAKSNQDD
;
A
#
# COMPACT_ATOMS: atom_id res chain seq x y z
N MET A 1 -24.77 33.92 34.26
CA MET A 1 -24.16 33.95 32.90
C MET A 1 -22.63 33.69 32.86
N LYS A 2 -21.99 33.18 33.93
CA LYS A 2 -20.53 32.89 33.94
C LYS A 2 -20.15 31.57 33.26
N ASN A 3 -21.04 30.57 33.24
CA ASN A 3 -20.72 29.24 32.71
C ASN A 3 -20.52 29.25 31.17
N LYS A 4 -21.21 30.14 30.44
CA LYS A 4 -21.06 30.30 28.97
C LYS A 4 -19.65 30.73 28.54
N LYS A 5 -18.88 31.40 29.40
CA LYS A 5 -17.50 31.83 29.09
C LYS A 5 -16.47 30.70 29.17
N ILE A 6 -16.80 29.58 29.83
CA ILE A 6 -15.94 28.38 29.93
C ILE A 6 -16.27 27.38 28.81
N PHE A 7 -17.51 27.36 28.32
CA PHE A 7 -17.90 26.44 27.25
C PHE A 7 -17.19 26.73 25.93
N ILE A 8 -16.93 28.00 25.58
CA ILE A 8 -16.21 28.34 24.33
C ILE A 8 -14.75 27.85 24.35
N PRO A 9 -13.90 28.16 25.36
CA PRO A 9 -12.53 27.66 25.38
C PRO A 9 -12.47 26.13 25.52
N LEU A 10 -13.41 25.52 26.26
CA LEU A 10 -13.49 24.06 26.35
C LEU A 10 -13.86 23.42 25.00
N PHE A 11 -14.80 24.02 24.27
CA PHE A 11 -15.16 23.58 22.92
C PHE A 11 -13.98 23.68 21.95
N ILE A 12 -13.24 24.79 21.98
CA ILE A 12 -12.03 24.97 21.16
C ILE A 12 -10.98 23.91 21.50
N LEU A 13 -10.75 23.65 22.80
CA LEU A 13 -9.81 22.61 23.24
C LEU A 13 -10.19 21.23 22.68
N VAL A 14 -11.46 20.85 22.79
CA VAL A 14 -11.96 19.57 22.25
C VAL A 14 -11.81 19.52 20.73
N ALA A 15 -12.16 20.60 20.02
CA ALA A 15 -11.99 20.67 18.57
C ALA A 15 -10.52 20.52 18.15
N LEU A 16 -9.59 21.15 18.88
CA LEU A 16 -8.15 21.01 18.62
C LEU A 16 -7.66 19.57 18.85
N ILE A 17 -8.10 18.91 19.93
CA ILE A 17 -7.77 17.50 20.18
C ILE A 17 -8.32 16.60 19.08
N GLN A 18 -9.54 16.87 18.61
CA GLN A 18 -10.16 16.12 17.52
C GLN A 18 -9.42 16.29 16.19
N LEU A 19 -8.89 17.49 15.90
CA LEU A 19 -8.10 17.75 14.69
C LEU A 19 -6.66 17.24 14.80
N TYR A 20 -6.11 17.13 16.01
CA TYR A 20 -4.73 16.70 16.22
C TYR A 20 -4.45 15.30 15.70
N ILE A 21 -5.36 14.35 15.93
CA ILE A 21 -5.19 12.95 15.51
C ILE A 21 -5.06 12.83 13.98
N PRO A 22 -6.01 13.29 13.15
CA PRO A 22 -5.88 13.20 11.69
C PRO A 22 -4.72 14.05 11.16
N ALA A 23 -4.46 15.23 11.76
CA ALA A 23 -3.30 16.04 11.37
C ALA A 23 -1.98 15.29 11.58
N LYS A 24 -1.83 14.61 12.73
CA LYS A 24 -0.66 13.80 13.03
C LYS A 24 -0.52 12.64 12.03
N MET A 25 -1.61 11.93 11.70
CA MET A 25 -1.59 10.85 10.71
C MET A 25 -1.12 11.33 9.33
N ILE A 26 -1.59 12.51 8.89
CA ILE A 26 -1.15 13.10 7.61
C ILE A 26 0.34 13.44 7.68
N MET A 27 0.80 14.08 8.76
CA MET A 27 2.21 14.42 8.92
C MET A 27 3.13 13.20 8.94
N GLU A 28 2.70 12.09 9.53
CA GLU A 28 3.45 10.83 9.52
C GLU A 28 3.55 10.26 8.10
N GLN A 29 2.45 10.27 7.32
CA GLN A 29 2.48 9.82 5.92
C GLN A 29 3.37 10.71 5.04
N GLU A 30 3.26 12.03 5.15
CA GLU A 30 4.11 12.97 4.41
C GLU A 30 5.59 12.77 4.75
N LYS A 31 5.91 12.56 6.03
CA LYS A 31 7.28 12.25 6.46
C LYS A 31 7.79 10.96 5.82
N ILE A 32 6.96 9.92 5.71
CA ILE A 32 7.34 8.67 5.04
C ILE A 32 7.56 8.91 3.53
N LEU A 33 6.73 9.72 2.88
CA LEU A 33 6.90 10.06 1.46
C LEU A 33 8.21 10.81 1.20
N ASP A 34 8.55 11.76 2.08
CA ASP A 34 9.74 12.61 1.96
C ASP A 34 11.04 11.90 2.35
N GLU A 35 11.07 11.25 3.52
CA GLU A 35 12.28 10.68 4.12
C GLU A 35 12.41 9.16 3.89
N GLY A 36 11.34 8.49 3.47
CA GLY A 36 11.31 7.04 3.32
C GLY A 36 12.10 6.53 2.12
N GLN A 37 12.66 5.33 2.27
CA GLN A 37 13.34 4.64 1.19
C GLN A 37 12.32 4.10 0.19
N THR A 38 12.62 4.24 -1.11
CA THR A 38 11.75 3.80 -2.20
C THR A 38 11.96 2.32 -2.55
N PHE A 39 10.87 1.58 -2.63
CA PHE A 39 10.80 0.17 -3.03
C PHE A 39 9.81 0.00 -4.18
N LYS A 40 10.13 -0.91 -5.09
CA LYS A 40 9.25 -1.28 -6.21
C LYS A 40 8.69 -2.67 -5.97
N PHE A 41 7.38 -2.81 -5.94
CA PHE A 41 6.71 -4.11 -5.76
C PHE A 41 5.96 -4.47 -7.04
N LYS A 42 6.32 -5.60 -7.68
CA LYS A 42 5.59 -6.10 -8.86
C LYS A 42 4.16 -6.43 -8.49
N THR A 43 3.21 -5.90 -9.24
CA THR A 43 1.78 -6.14 -9.01
C THR A 43 1.29 -7.31 -9.85
N GLN A 44 0.50 -8.19 -9.24
CA GLN A 44 -0.30 -9.17 -9.95
C GLN A 44 -1.51 -8.50 -10.64
N PRO A 45 -2.17 -9.20 -11.59
CA PRO A 45 -3.47 -8.79 -12.11
C PRO A 45 -4.42 -8.31 -11.00
N ILE A 46 -5.00 -7.14 -11.21
CA ILE A 46 -5.87 -6.44 -10.25
C ILE A 46 -7.31 -6.92 -10.47
N ASP A 47 -8.01 -7.22 -9.39
CA ASP A 47 -9.47 -7.41 -9.40
C ASP A 47 -10.19 -6.05 -9.29
N PRO A 48 -11.17 -5.75 -10.15
CA PRO A 48 -11.90 -4.49 -10.14
C PRO A 48 -12.76 -4.31 -8.88
N THR A 49 -12.99 -3.06 -8.49
CA THR A 49 -13.63 -2.69 -7.22
C THR A 49 -15.16 -2.61 -7.24
N ASP A 50 -15.71 -2.80 -6.04
CA ASP A 50 -17.14 -2.68 -5.72
C ASP A 50 -17.65 -1.22 -5.88
N PRO A 51 -18.81 -1.00 -6.53
CA PRO A 51 -19.33 0.34 -6.82
C PRO A 51 -19.77 1.15 -5.59
N PHE A 52 -19.83 0.59 -4.38
CA PHE A 52 -20.42 1.26 -3.20
C PHE A 52 -19.41 1.73 -2.13
N ARG A 53 -18.10 1.46 -2.27
CA ARG A 53 -17.07 1.73 -1.23
C ARG A 53 -16.04 2.81 -1.59
N GLY A 54 -16.35 3.63 -2.60
CA GLY A 54 -15.39 4.55 -3.21
C GLY A 54 -14.53 3.83 -4.26
N LYS A 55 -14.02 4.58 -5.24
CA LYS A 55 -13.22 3.99 -6.33
C LYS A 55 -11.74 3.94 -5.96
N TYR A 56 -11.30 2.78 -5.52
CA TYR A 56 -9.88 2.42 -5.41
C TYR A 56 -9.56 1.28 -6.39
N ILE A 57 -8.29 0.95 -6.56
CA ILE A 57 -7.86 -0.32 -7.14
C ILE A 57 -7.26 -1.18 -6.02
N VAL A 58 -7.57 -2.47 -6.01
CA VAL A 58 -6.96 -3.43 -5.10
C VAL A 58 -5.68 -3.94 -5.73
N LEU A 59 -4.58 -3.87 -5.00
CA LEU A 59 -3.27 -4.27 -5.46
C LEU A 59 -2.91 -5.60 -4.81
N ASN A 60 -2.62 -6.58 -5.66
CA ASN A 60 -1.99 -7.81 -5.27
C ASN A 60 -0.53 -7.76 -5.72
N TYR A 61 0.35 -8.39 -4.97
CA TYR A 61 1.79 -8.37 -5.24
C TYR A 61 2.30 -9.78 -5.50
N GLU A 62 3.25 -9.92 -6.44
CA GLU A 62 3.91 -11.21 -6.67
C GLU A 62 4.71 -11.64 -5.45
N ALA A 63 5.36 -10.67 -4.82
CA ALA A 63 6.19 -10.85 -3.64
C ALA A 63 5.36 -10.82 -2.34
N ASN A 64 4.26 -11.59 -2.29
CA ASN A 64 3.32 -11.64 -1.15
C ASN A 64 3.47 -12.89 -0.27
N SER A 65 4.51 -13.69 -0.51
CA SER A 65 4.71 -14.97 0.17
C SER A 65 6.18 -15.13 0.55
N VAL A 66 6.43 -15.76 1.69
CA VAL A 66 7.78 -15.99 2.22
C VAL A 66 7.86 -17.38 2.84
N VAL A 67 9.00 -18.04 2.66
CA VAL A 67 9.25 -19.33 3.30
C VAL A 67 9.43 -19.13 4.79
N ILE A 68 8.81 -19.99 5.60
CA ILE A 68 8.85 -19.85 7.05
C ILE A 68 9.54 -21.03 7.73
N ASP A 69 10.15 -20.73 8.87
CA ASP A 69 10.57 -21.73 9.83
C ASP A 69 9.35 -22.26 10.61
N THR A 70 9.10 -23.56 10.49
CA THR A 70 8.01 -24.27 11.17
C THR A 70 8.28 -24.54 12.65
N SER A 71 9.50 -24.28 13.13
CA SER A 71 9.82 -24.35 14.57
C SER A 71 9.06 -23.28 15.37
N LYS A 72 8.71 -22.16 14.72
CA LYS A 72 7.92 -21.08 15.30
C LYS A 72 6.43 -21.31 15.02
N GLN A 73 5.59 -21.05 16.01
CA GLN A 73 4.15 -21.04 15.82
C GLN A 73 3.72 -19.75 15.11
N TRP A 74 3.00 -19.84 14.01
CA TRP A 74 2.47 -18.68 13.29
C TRP A 74 0.94 -18.72 13.32
N ASN A 75 0.26 -17.59 13.53
CA ASN A 75 -1.20 -17.54 13.50
C ASN A 75 -1.69 -16.47 12.52
N TYR A 76 -2.81 -16.76 11.85
CA TYR A 76 -3.48 -15.80 11.00
C TYR A 76 -3.78 -14.49 11.76
N GLY A 77 -3.48 -13.36 11.11
CA GLY A 77 -3.70 -12.02 11.65
C GLY A 77 -2.60 -11.49 12.57
N ASP A 78 -1.60 -12.29 12.94
CA ASP A 78 -0.47 -11.82 13.74
C ASP A 78 0.27 -10.68 13.00
N GLU A 79 0.72 -9.68 13.75
CA GLU A 79 1.65 -8.67 13.25
C GLU A 79 3.04 -9.29 13.10
N ILE A 80 3.69 -9.01 11.97
CA ILE A 80 5.01 -9.52 11.63
C ILE A 80 5.88 -8.40 11.06
N TYR A 81 7.18 -8.58 11.20
CA TYR A 81 8.21 -7.74 10.62
C TYR A 81 8.85 -8.51 9.47
N VAL A 82 8.71 -8.00 8.26
CA VAL A 82 9.22 -8.63 7.04
C VAL A 82 10.45 -7.86 6.58
N THR A 83 11.61 -8.52 6.48
CA THR A 83 12.80 -7.91 5.90
C THR A 83 12.74 -7.95 4.38
N LEU A 84 13.26 -6.91 3.73
CA LEU A 84 13.12 -6.70 2.30
C LEU A 84 14.48 -6.63 1.61
N SER A 85 14.57 -7.20 0.41
CA SER A 85 15.72 -7.04 -0.47
C SER A 85 15.28 -6.62 -1.87
N GLN A 86 16.20 -6.03 -2.63
CA GLN A 86 15.97 -5.71 -4.04
C GLN A 86 16.70 -6.70 -4.93
N ASN A 87 16.01 -7.26 -5.90
CA ASN A 87 16.58 -8.15 -6.90
C ASN A 87 17.36 -7.35 -7.98
N LYS A 88 17.96 -8.06 -8.94
CA LYS A 88 18.79 -7.44 -9.99
C LYS A 88 18.04 -6.48 -10.91
N GLU A 89 16.73 -6.63 -11.02
CA GLU A 89 15.84 -5.78 -11.80
C GLU A 89 15.35 -4.55 -10.98
N GLY A 90 15.69 -4.49 -9.68
CA GLY A 90 15.31 -3.41 -8.78
C GLY A 90 13.91 -3.59 -8.15
N PHE A 91 13.34 -4.80 -8.22
CA PHE A 91 12.08 -5.15 -7.57
C PHE A 91 12.32 -5.75 -6.19
N THR A 92 11.33 -5.56 -5.32
CA THR A 92 11.43 -5.87 -3.90
C THR A 92 10.86 -7.26 -3.62
N GLU A 93 11.63 -8.05 -2.86
CA GLU A 93 11.28 -9.41 -2.46
C GLU A 93 11.40 -9.55 -0.93
N PRO A 94 10.45 -10.24 -0.27
CA PRO A 94 10.57 -10.56 1.14
C PRO A 94 11.66 -11.60 1.35
N VAL A 95 12.49 -11.39 2.37
CA VAL A 95 13.62 -12.28 2.67
C VAL A 95 13.30 -13.19 3.85
N ASP A 96 12.90 -12.58 4.97
CA ASP A 96 12.62 -13.31 6.21
C ASP A 96 11.51 -12.59 7.02
N VAL A 97 10.96 -13.31 8.00
CA VAL A 97 9.88 -12.85 8.87
C VAL A 97 10.20 -13.03 10.34
N PHE A 98 9.90 -11.98 11.11
CA PHE A 98 10.13 -11.92 12.54
C PHE A 98 8.83 -11.56 13.26
N LYS A 99 8.66 -12.12 14.47
CA LYS A 99 7.56 -11.75 15.37
C LYS A 99 7.84 -10.47 16.14
N ASP A 100 9.11 -10.24 16.43
CA ASP A 100 9.61 -9.08 17.12
C ASP A 100 10.39 -8.21 16.15
N LYS A 101 10.45 -6.91 16.44
CA LYS A 101 11.17 -5.95 15.62
C LYS A 101 12.64 -6.40 15.44
N PRO A 102 13.13 -6.56 14.19
CA PRO A 102 14.52 -6.97 13.97
C PRO A 102 15.47 -5.86 14.42
N GLU A 103 16.59 -6.24 15.05
CA GLU A 103 17.69 -5.32 15.39
C GLU A 103 18.64 -5.05 14.21
N THR A 104 18.17 -5.31 12.99
CA THR A 104 18.98 -5.16 11.77
C THR A 104 18.92 -3.71 11.26
N LEU A 105 19.97 -3.31 10.53
CA LEU A 105 19.96 -2.07 9.73
C LEU A 105 19.21 -2.27 8.40
N GLU A 106 18.74 -3.47 8.12
CA GLU A 106 18.06 -3.79 6.88
C GLU A 106 16.65 -3.17 6.86
N PRO A 107 16.19 -2.71 5.70
CA PRO A 107 14.82 -2.25 5.56
C PRO A 107 13.84 -3.38 5.88
N PHE A 108 12.84 -3.05 6.69
CA PHE A 108 11.75 -3.96 7.02
C PHE A 108 10.42 -3.24 6.90
N ILE A 109 9.35 -4.03 6.83
CA ILE A 109 7.97 -3.57 6.84
C ILE A 109 7.17 -4.30 7.91
N ILE A 110 6.26 -3.57 8.56
CA ILE A 110 5.25 -4.13 9.45
C ILE A 110 4.05 -4.57 8.60
N ALA A 111 3.72 -5.85 8.67
CA ALA A 111 2.63 -6.45 7.91
C ALA A 111 1.85 -7.45 8.78
N ARG A 112 0.85 -8.10 8.20
CA ARG A 112 0.08 -9.15 8.89
C ARG A 112 0.17 -10.50 8.18
N ILE A 113 -0.08 -11.56 8.94
CA ILE A 113 -0.23 -12.91 8.39
C ILE A 113 -1.59 -13.04 7.73
N GLY A 114 -1.61 -13.10 6.39
CA GLY A 114 -2.81 -13.32 5.59
C GLY A 114 -3.17 -14.80 5.40
N GLY A 115 -2.29 -15.73 5.80
CA GLY A 115 -2.51 -17.17 5.70
C GLY A 115 -1.20 -17.97 5.81
N ILE A 116 -1.32 -19.27 6.07
CA ILE A 116 -0.19 -20.20 6.13
C ILE A 116 -0.50 -21.36 5.20
N HIS A 117 0.43 -21.65 4.28
CA HIS A 117 0.33 -22.76 3.34
C HIS A 117 1.29 -23.87 3.77
N ASP A 118 0.83 -24.69 4.71
CA ASP A 118 1.59 -25.82 5.28
C ASP A 118 1.71 -27.03 4.32
N TYR A 119 0.87 -27.07 3.28
CA TYR A 119 0.94 -28.08 2.23
C TYR A 119 2.11 -27.87 1.25
N GLU A 120 2.70 -26.67 1.21
CA GLU A 120 3.89 -26.38 0.40
C GLU A 120 5.15 -26.94 1.06
N LYS A 121 6.15 -27.28 0.24
CA LYS A 121 7.43 -27.82 0.71
C LYS A 121 8.60 -27.02 0.10
N PRO A 122 9.21 -26.07 0.83
CA PRO A 122 8.96 -25.73 2.24
C PRO A 122 7.65 -24.95 2.46
N PRO A 123 7.07 -24.95 3.67
CA PRO A 123 5.87 -24.16 4.00
C PRO A 123 6.07 -22.67 3.79
N THR A 124 5.02 -22.00 3.33
CA THR A 124 5.03 -20.55 3.09
C THR A 124 3.97 -19.83 3.92
N LEU A 125 4.24 -18.55 4.17
CA LEU A 125 3.33 -17.63 4.81
C LEU A 125 2.94 -16.56 3.80
N ARG A 126 1.64 -16.30 3.69
CA ARG A 126 1.10 -15.19 2.90
C ARG A 126 1.13 -13.91 3.73
N ILE A 127 1.76 -12.89 3.18
CA ILE A 127 1.90 -11.57 3.75
C ILE A 127 0.72 -10.71 3.29
N GLU A 128 0.03 -10.08 4.23
CA GLU A 128 -0.96 -9.04 3.98
C GLU A 128 -0.32 -7.68 4.23
N TYR A 129 0.05 -7.01 3.13
CA TYR A 129 0.68 -5.69 3.18
C TYR A 129 -0.33 -4.59 3.53
N PRO A 130 0.09 -3.54 4.26
CA PRO A 130 -0.79 -2.42 4.63
C PRO A 130 -1.12 -1.46 3.47
N PHE A 131 -0.62 -1.73 2.26
CA PHE A 131 -0.74 -0.87 1.07
C PHE A 131 -1.42 -1.57 -0.11
N ASP A 132 -2.40 -2.42 0.16
CA ASP A 132 -3.17 -3.17 -0.84
C ASP A 132 -4.18 -2.32 -1.63
N ARG A 133 -4.28 -1.01 -1.37
CA ARG A 133 -5.29 -0.13 -1.99
C ARG A 133 -4.68 1.17 -2.47
N TYR A 134 -5.06 1.53 -3.68
CA TYR A 134 -4.71 2.81 -4.26
C TYR A 134 -5.97 3.61 -4.60
N TYR A 135 -6.17 4.70 -3.86
CA TYR A 135 -7.32 5.58 -3.98
C TYR A 135 -7.10 6.58 -5.10
N MET A 136 -8.12 6.77 -5.94
CA MET A 136 -8.12 7.70 -7.07
C MET A 136 -9.48 8.38 -7.21
N GLU A 137 -9.57 9.43 -8.03
CA GLU A 137 -10.86 10.05 -8.29
C GLU A 137 -11.82 9.11 -9.02
N GLU A 138 -13.12 9.27 -8.80
CA GLU A 138 -14.14 8.39 -9.37
C GLU A 138 -14.14 8.39 -10.91
N SER A 139 -13.93 9.56 -11.51
CA SER A 139 -13.80 9.76 -12.96
C SER A 139 -12.61 9.01 -13.56
N MET A 140 -11.65 8.58 -12.73
CA MET A 140 -10.40 7.97 -13.13
C MET A 140 -10.44 6.45 -13.14
N ALA A 141 -11.37 5.86 -12.39
CA ALA A 141 -11.40 4.43 -12.11
C ALA A 141 -11.70 3.52 -13.31
N PRO A 142 -12.66 3.82 -14.21
CA PRO A 142 -12.92 2.99 -15.38
C PRO A 142 -11.73 2.95 -16.35
N VAL A 143 -10.98 4.05 -16.41
CA VAL A 143 -9.77 4.16 -17.23
C VAL A 143 -8.65 3.36 -16.62
N ALA A 144 -8.38 3.50 -15.32
CA ALA A 144 -7.39 2.70 -14.59
C ALA A 144 -7.65 1.20 -14.75
N GLU A 145 -8.91 0.77 -14.60
CA GLU A 145 -9.31 -0.63 -14.81
C GLU A 145 -9.07 -1.09 -16.26
N THR A 146 -9.38 -0.24 -17.24
CA THR A 146 -9.19 -0.58 -18.66
C THR A 146 -7.71 -0.67 -19.04
N VAL A 147 -6.91 0.32 -18.62
CA VAL A 147 -5.45 0.34 -18.80
C VAL A 147 -4.83 -0.90 -18.20
N HIS A 148 -5.27 -1.28 -17.01
CA HIS A 148 -4.75 -2.47 -16.33
C HIS A 148 -5.22 -3.76 -16.98
N ARG A 149 -6.50 -3.87 -17.36
CA ARG A 149 -7.00 -5.06 -18.08
C ARG A 149 -6.31 -5.23 -19.43
N GLU A 150 -5.97 -4.13 -20.10
CA GLU A 150 -5.17 -4.13 -21.33
C GLU A 150 -3.73 -4.57 -21.06
N SER A 151 -3.09 -4.08 -19.99
CA SER A 151 -1.75 -4.54 -19.59
C SER A 151 -1.72 -6.01 -19.20
N GLN A 152 -2.79 -6.56 -18.63
CA GLN A 152 -2.88 -7.99 -18.30
C GLN A 152 -3.03 -8.90 -19.52
N ARG A 153 -3.55 -8.39 -20.64
CA ARG A 153 -3.63 -9.15 -21.90
C ARG A 153 -2.29 -9.19 -22.64
N ASP A 154 -1.44 -8.22 -22.37
CA ASP A 154 -0.10 -8.13 -22.93
C ASP A 154 0.93 -8.35 -21.82
N SER A 155 1.38 -9.59 -21.66
CA SER A 155 2.38 -9.98 -20.66
C SER A 155 3.70 -9.20 -20.73
N LEU A 156 3.88 -8.35 -21.74
CA LEU A 156 5.02 -7.45 -21.88
C LEU A 156 4.87 -6.14 -21.09
N VAL A 157 3.67 -5.81 -20.58
CA VAL A 157 3.43 -4.58 -19.84
C VAL A 157 3.63 -4.81 -18.35
N GLU A 158 4.86 -4.57 -17.89
CA GLU A 158 5.22 -4.66 -16.49
C GLU A 158 4.46 -3.63 -15.65
N SER A 159 3.85 -4.07 -14.55
CA SER A 159 3.11 -3.20 -13.64
C SER A 159 3.65 -3.36 -12.22
N TYR A 160 3.88 -2.24 -11.53
CA TYR A 160 4.45 -2.24 -10.19
C TYR A 160 3.99 -1.04 -9.38
N SER A 161 3.97 -1.19 -8.06
CA SER A 161 3.74 -0.08 -7.12
C SER A 161 5.05 0.48 -6.62
N VAL A 162 5.08 1.79 -6.41
CA VAL A 162 6.17 2.52 -5.76
C VAL A 162 5.75 2.76 -4.31
N ILE A 163 6.51 2.16 -3.39
CA ILE A 163 6.24 2.20 -1.95
C ILE A 163 7.39 2.92 -1.24
N LYS A 164 7.05 3.84 -0.35
CA LYS A 164 7.98 4.52 0.54
C LYS A 164 7.92 3.86 1.92
N ILE A 165 9.08 3.44 2.45
CA ILE A 165 9.16 2.75 3.74
C ILE A 165 10.08 3.50 4.68
N LEU A 166 9.60 3.74 5.90
CA LEU A 166 10.37 4.38 6.97
C LEU A 166 10.01 3.74 8.31
N ASN A 167 11.00 3.20 9.02
CA ASN A 167 10.84 2.57 10.34
C ASN A 167 9.80 1.43 10.41
N GLY A 168 9.53 0.75 9.30
CA GLY A 168 8.53 -0.32 9.21
C GLY A 168 7.17 0.13 8.70
N GLU A 169 6.89 1.44 8.73
CA GLU A 169 5.67 2.00 8.15
C GLU A 169 5.86 2.23 6.65
N ALA A 170 4.80 2.00 5.89
CA ALA A 170 4.84 2.02 4.44
C ALA A 170 3.69 2.85 3.86
N VAL A 171 4.01 3.70 2.88
CA VAL A 171 3.04 4.51 2.14
C VAL A 171 3.17 4.20 0.65
N LEU A 172 2.04 3.97 0.00
CA LEU A 172 1.97 3.81 -1.45
C LEU A 172 2.02 5.20 -2.11
N GLU A 173 3.10 5.47 -2.83
CA GLU A 173 3.31 6.73 -3.55
C GLU A 173 2.62 6.72 -4.90
N ASP A 174 2.86 5.67 -5.71
CA ASP A 174 2.27 5.54 -7.03
C ASP A 174 2.12 4.10 -7.55
N VAL A 175 1.37 3.95 -8.64
CA VAL A 175 1.26 2.71 -9.42
C VAL A 175 1.69 2.99 -10.85
N ILE A 176 2.68 2.23 -11.33
CA ILE A 176 3.23 2.33 -12.68
C ILE A 176 2.71 1.18 -13.51
N VAL A 177 2.23 1.50 -14.72
CA VAL A 177 1.81 0.51 -15.72
C VAL A 177 2.62 0.76 -17.00
N GLY A 178 3.47 -0.20 -17.35
CA GLY A 178 4.51 -0.04 -18.35
C GLY A 178 5.55 0.99 -17.90
N ASN A 179 5.53 2.17 -18.51
CA ASN A 179 6.47 3.26 -18.22
C ASN A 179 5.80 4.55 -17.75
N LYS A 180 4.51 4.50 -17.40
CA LYS A 180 3.74 5.68 -17.01
C LYS A 180 3.03 5.47 -15.68
N SER A 181 2.90 6.56 -14.94
CA SER A 181 2.03 6.59 -13.76
C SER A 181 0.58 6.38 -14.17
N ILE A 182 -0.16 5.62 -13.38
CA ILE A 182 -1.60 5.45 -13.59
C ILE A 182 -2.33 6.81 -13.53
N LYS A 183 -1.86 7.76 -12.71
CA LYS A 183 -2.42 9.13 -12.65
C LYS A 183 -2.27 9.84 -13.99
N GLU A 184 -1.11 9.72 -14.63
CA GLU A 184 -0.81 10.34 -15.92
C GLU A 184 -1.64 9.73 -17.04
N ILE A 185 -1.67 8.39 -17.12
CA ILE A 185 -2.42 7.69 -18.17
C ILE A 185 -3.89 8.10 -18.11
N VAL A 186 -4.45 8.16 -16.91
CA VAL A 186 -5.85 8.55 -16.75
C VAL A 186 -6.08 10.01 -17.17
N LYS A 187 -5.21 10.93 -16.73
CA LYS A 187 -5.30 12.34 -17.11
C LYS A 187 -5.24 12.54 -18.63
N GLU A 188 -4.38 11.79 -19.31
CA GLU A 188 -4.27 11.80 -20.78
C GLU A 188 -5.55 11.30 -21.45
N ARG A 189 -6.20 10.24 -20.94
CA ARG A 189 -7.44 9.72 -21.53
C ARG A 189 -8.62 10.66 -21.28
N GLN A 190 -8.72 11.28 -20.11
CA GLN A 190 -9.76 12.28 -19.82
C GLN A 190 -9.61 13.53 -20.70
N ALA A 191 -8.38 13.98 -20.95
CA ALA A 191 -8.13 15.11 -21.85
C ALA A 191 -8.60 14.82 -23.29
N LYS A 192 -8.50 13.56 -23.74
CA LYS A 192 -8.99 13.13 -25.07
C LYS A 192 -10.51 13.04 -25.13
N SER A 193 -11.17 12.45 -24.13
CA SER A 193 -12.64 12.38 -24.12
C SER A 193 -13.28 13.77 -24.14
N ASN A 194 -12.69 14.74 -23.44
CA ASN A 194 -13.19 16.12 -23.43
C ASN A 194 -12.89 16.92 -24.71
N GLN A 195 -12.08 16.39 -25.64
CA GLN A 195 -11.83 16.99 -26.95
C GLN A 195 -12.74 16.45 -28.05
N ASP A 196 -13.36 15.28 -27.80
CA ASP A 196 -14.25 14.60 -28.73
C ASP A 196 -15.75 14.91 -28.47
N ASP A 197 -16.06 15.65 -27.38
CA ASP A 197 -17.38 16.18 -27.00
C ASP A 197 -17.51 17.69 -27.35
#